data_AF-A0A6N3HCD9-F1
#
_entry.id   AF-A0A6N3HCD9-F1
#
_cell.length_a   1.000
_cell.length_b   1.000
_cell.length_c   1.000
_cell.angle_alpha   90.00
_cell.angle_beta   90.00
_cell.angle_gamma   90.00
#
_symmetry.space_group_name_H-M   'P 1'
#
loop_
_entity.id
_entity.type
_entity.pdbx_description
1 polymer ?
#
loop_
_entity_poly.entity_id
_entity_poly.type
_entity_poly.pdbx_seq_one_letter_code
_entity_poly.pdbx_strand_id
1 'polypeptide(L)'
;MEKEKKTILEEIAPELQYVQNGDYRIPNIIDSSSKKVKKLNHWGHQYAEYFRGILKGGPYDFALMEGVLNQRCYEVGERAEEMYQSIYRRMCQEEKIEEIKKTDYRRAVALLEKIQSEATEVVLQEVVYDNDLDWLPEA
;
A
#
# COMPACT_ATOMS: atom_id res chain seq x y z
N MET A 1 -43.73 30.74 6.59
CA MET A 1 -42.55 30.04 6.02
C MET A 1 -41.96 29.18 7.13
N GLU A 2 -42.29 27.89 7.16
CA GLU A 2 -41.60 26.95 8.04
C GLU A 2 -40.13 26.94 7.66
N LYS A 3 -39.26 27.25 8.61
CA LYS A 3 -37.82 27.05 8.41
C LYS A 3 -37.61 25.54 8.37
N GLU A 4 -37.07 25.04 7.25
CA GLU A 4 -36.64 23.65 7.15
C GLU A 4 -35.71 23.34 8.33
N LYS A 5 -36.08 22.33 9.12
CA LYS A 5 -35.26 21.86 10.23
C LYS A 5 -34.03 21.18 9.66
N LYS A 6 -32.87 21.81 9.83
CA LYS A 6 -31.59 21.20 9.46
C LYS A 6 -31.28 20.04 10.39
N THR A 7 -30.63 19.02 9.84
CA THR A 7 -30.12 17.90 10.63
C THR A 7 -28.80 18.26 11.30
N ILE A 8 -28.46 17.56 12.39
CA ILE A 8 -27.22 17.80 13.16
C ILE A 8 -25.98 17.77 12.26
N LEU A 9 -25.97 16.89 11.24
CA LEU A 9 -24.86 16.80 10.28
C LEU A 9 -24.76 18.03 9.36
N GLU A 10 -25.88 18.63 8.96
CA GLU A 10 -25.91 19.86 8.15
C GLU A 10 -25.50 21.09 8.97
N GLU A 11 -25.63 21.04 10.29
CA GLU A 11 -25.15 22.09 11.20
C GLU A 11 -23.64 21.99 11.43
N ILE A 12 -23.11 20.77 11.60
CA ILE A 12 -21.69 20.52 11.88
C ILE A 12 -20.83 20.58 10.60
N ALA A 13 -21.38 20.16 9.45
CA ALA A 13 -20.69 20.12 8.17
C ALA A 13 -21.56 20.75 7.05
N PRO A 14 -21.66 22.09 7.01
CA PRO A 14 -22.56 22.79 6.07
C PRO A 14 -22.19 22.63 4.59
N GLU A 15 -20.95 22.21 4.31
CA GLU A 15 -20.45 21.98 2.94
C GLU A 15 -20.66 20.53 2.46
N LEU A 16 -21.15 19.65 3.35
CA LEU A 16 -21.41 18.25 3.03
C LEU A 16 -22.60 18.19 2.08
N GLN A 17 -22.34 17.75 0.84
CA GLN A 17 -23.40 17.50 -0.12
C GLN A 17 -24.15 16.22 0.27
N TYR A 18 -25.38 16.03 -0.21
CA TYR A 18 -26.15 14.83 0.06
C TYR A 18 -26.81 14.31 -1.22
N VAL A 19 -26.87 12.99 -1.36
CA VAL A 19 -27.57 12.29 -2.45
C VAL A 19 -28.84 11.64 -1.89
N GLN A 20 -29.96 11.82 -2.59
CA GLN A 20 -31.21 11.16 -2.22
C GLN A 20 -31.24 9.73 -2.77
N ASN A 21 -31.44 8.76 -1.89
CA ASN A 21 -31.54 7.34 -2.22
C ASN A 21 -32.80 6.75 -1.56
N GLY A 22 -33.89 6.71 -2.33
CA GLY A 22 -35.22 6.39 -1.81
C GLY A 22 -35.66 7.41 -0.75
N ASP A 23 -36.04 6.91 0.43
CA ASP A 23 -36.48 7.72 1.56
C ASP A 23 -35.33 8.31 2.38
N TYR A 24 -34.07 8.00 2.03
CA TYR A 24 -32.88 8.43 2.76
C TYR A 24 -32.13 9.54 2.03
N ARG A 25 -31.66 10.53 2.79
CA ARG A 25 -30.71 11.54 2.34
C ARG A 25 -29.32 11.17 2.86
N ILE A 26 -28.48 10.63 1.97
CA ILE A 26 -27.17 10.07 2.33
C ILE A 26 -26.10 11.14 2.10
N PRO A 27 -25.20 11.41 3.07
CA PRO A 27 -24.06 12.27 2.85
C PRO A 27 -23.23 11.84 1.64
N ASN A 28 -23.00 12.77 0.72
CA ASN A 28 -22.11 12.64 -0.41
C ASN A 28 -20.68 12.94 0.08
N ILE A 29 -20.09 11.95 0.74
CA ILE A 29 -18.70 12.05 1.22
C ILE A 29 -17.79 11.89 0.01
N ILE A 30 -17.52 13.00 -0.67
CA ILE A 30 -16.47 13.09 -1.66
C ILE A 30 -15.21 13.46 -0.88
N ASP A 31 -14.19 12.61 -0.93
CA ASP A 31 -12.88 12.95 -0.39
C ASP A 31 -12.27 14.10 -1.21
N SER A 32 -12.55 15.34 -0.79
CA SER A 32 -12.03 16.56 -1.41
C SER A 32 -10.51 16.68 -1.26
N SER A 33 -9.94 15.92 -0.33
CA SER A 33 -8.50 15.86 -0.08
C SER A 33 -7.79 14.82 -0.95
N SER A 34 -8.53 14.03 -1.76
CA SER A 34 -8.05 12.85 -2.48
C SER A 34 -6.84 13.16 -3.39
N LYS A 35 -5.66 13.23 -2.77
CA LYS A 35 -4.41 12.83 -3.39
C LYS A 35 -4.73 11.49 -4.01
N LYS A 36 -4.79 11.42 -5.35
CA LYS A 36 -5.15 10.20 -6.10
C LYS A 36 -4.65 8.99 -5.34
N VAL A 37 -5.56 8.20 -4.78
CA VAL A 37 -5.20 7.03 -3.98
C VAL A 37 -4.38 6.14 -4.87
N LYS A 38 -3.07 6.14 -4.67
CA LYS A 38 -2.16 5.35 -5.48
C LYS A 38 -2.39 3.90 -5.09
N LYS A 39 -2.59 3.05 -6.10
CA LYS A 39 -2.80 1.63 -5.85
C LYS A 39 -1.54 1.05 -5.24
N LEU A 40 -1.69 0.33 -4.13
CA LEU A 40 -0.58 -0.40 -3.53
C LEU A 40 -0.26 -1.62 -4.39
N ASN A 41 1.04 -1.91 -4.53
CA ASN A 41 1.50 -3.16 -5.10
C ASN A 41 1.59 -4.24 -4.01
N HIS A 42 2.06 -5.43 -4.38
CA HIS A 42 2.19 -6.56 -3.45
C HIS A 42 3.00 -6.20 -2.20
N TRP A 43 4.16 -5.55 -2.38
CA TRP A 43 5.05 -5.15 -1.30
C TRP A 43 4.43 -4.10 -0.38
N GLY A 44 3.72 -3.11 -0.95
CA GLY A 44 3.02 -2.09 -0.17
C GLY A 44 1.92 -2.69 0.71
N HIS A 45 1.20 -3.70 0.21
CA HIS A 45 0.25 -4.46 1.03
C HIS A 45 0.95 -5.25 2.14
N GLN A 46 2.08 -5.89 1.83
CA GLN A 46 2.82 -6.67 2.82
C GLN A 46 3.40 -5.79 3.94
N TYR A 47 3.91 -4.61 3.58
CA TYR A 47 4.34 -3.59 4.55
C TYR A 47 3.18 -3.13 5.44
N ALA A 48 2.01 -2.87 4.86
CA ALA A 48 0.83 -2.47 5.63
C ALA A 48 0.42 -3.53 6.66
N GLU A 49 0.46 -4.82 6.30
CA GLU A 49 0.16 -5.92 7.22
C GLU A 49 1.23 -6.09 8.31
N TYR A 50 2.51 -5.91 7.96
CA TYR A 50 3.60 -5.91 8.95
C TYR A 50 3.38 -4.82 10.01
N PHE A 51 3.09 -3.58 9.57
CA PHE A 51 2.89 -2.46 10.47
C PHE A 51 1.58 -2.51 11.25
N ARG A 52 0.52 -3.12 10.70
CA ARG A 52 -0.72 -3.41 11.46
C ARG A 52 -0.42 -4.24 12.72
N GLY A 53 0.59 -5.10 12.68
CA GLY A 53 1.02 -5.90 13.83
C GLY A 53 1.83 -5.11 14.87
N ILE A 54 2.56 -4.07 14.44
CA ILE A 54 3.53 -3.32 15.25
C ILE A 54 2.91 -2.06 15.84
N LEU A 55 2.30 -1.23 14.99
CA LEU A 55 1.56 -0.05 15.39
C LEU A 55 0.18 -0.54 15.84
N LYS A 56 -0.03 -0.62 17.16
CA LYS A 56 -1.32 -1.01 17.75
C LYS A 56 -1.99 0.20 18.40
N GLY A 57 -3.31 0.32 18.23
CA GLY A 57 -4.12 1.34 18.87
C GLY A 57 -3.91 2.75 18.27
N GLY A 58 -3.88 3.76 19.14
CA GLY A 58 -3.92 5.18 18.76
C GLY A 58 -2.95 5.60 17.64
N PRO A 59 -1.67 5.20 17.64
CA PRO A 59 -0.73 5.61 16.58
C PRO A 59 -1.10 5.07 15.19
N TYR A 60 -1.63 3.84 15.12
CA TYR A 60 -2.07 3.25 13.85
C TYR A 60 -3.34 3.94 13.34
N ASP A 61 -4.32 4.13 14.22
CA ASP A 61 -5.57 4.79 13.87
C ASP A 61 -5.33 6.22 13.39
N PHE A 62 -4.44 6.94 14.09
CA PHE A 62 -4.02 8.28 13.70
C PHE A 62 -3.32 8.29 12.33
N ALA A 63 -2.33 7.42 12.11
CA ALA A 63 -1.63 7.33 10.84
C ALA A 63 -2.53 6.96 9.66
N LEU A 64 -3.56 6.15 9.91
CA LEU A 64 -4.57 5.77 8.92
C LEU A 64 -5.51 6.95 8.62
N MET A 65 -6.00 7.65 9.65
CA MET A 65 -6.89 8.81 9.53
C MET A 65 -6.20 9.97 8.79
N GLU A 66 -4.94 10.25 9.11
CA GLU A 66 -4.13 11.29 8.45
C GLU A 66 -3.65 10.86 7.05
N GLY A 67 -3.85 9.60 6.66
CA GLY A 67 -3.46 9.06 5.36
C GLY A 67 -1.94 8.90 5.16
N VAL A 68 -1.12 9.21 6.17
CA VAL A 68 0.35 9.07 6.13
C VAL A 68 0.78 7.61 5.99
N LEU A 69 0.04 6.67 6.58
CA LEU A 69 0.30 5.24 6.43
C LEU A 69 0.17 4.79 4.96
N ASN A 70 -0.90 5.23 4.27
CA ASN A 70 -1.12 4.86 2.87
C ASN A 70 -0.02 5.42 1.95
N GLN A 71 0.43 6.64 2.22
CA GLN A 71 1.54 7.24 1.48
C GLN A 71 2.84 6.44 1.69
N ARG A 72 3.14 6.09 2.95
CA ARG A 72 4.33 5.31 3.27
C ARG A 72 4.32 3.91 2.63
N CYS A 73 3.19 3.19 2.72
CA CYS A 73 3.03 1.89 2.08
C CYS A 73 3.28 1.95 0.57
N TYR A 74 2.85 3.03 -0.11
CA TYR A 74 3.12 3.21 -1.53
C TYR A 74 4.61 3.43 -1.80
N GLU A 75 5.27 4.32 -1.06
CA GLU A 75 6.70 4.62 -1.23
C GLU A 75 7.59 3.40 -1.01
N VAL A 76 7.32 2.65 0.07
CA VAL A 76 8.03 1.41 0.38
C VAL A 76 7.74 0.35 -0.69
N GLY A 77 6.49 0.26 -1.14
CA GLY A 77 6.10 -0.67 -2.19
C GLY A 77 6.86 -0.45 -3.50
N GLU A 78 6.97 0.80 -3.96
CA GLU A 78 7.71 1.12 -5.19
C GLU A 78 9.21 0.81 -5.03
N ARG A 79 9.81 1.20 -3.90
CA ARG A 79 11.22 0.91 -3.61
C ARG A 79 11.51 -0.58 -3.58
N ALA A 80 10.63 -1.37 -2.95
CA ALA A 80 10.75 -2.82 -2.87
C ALA A 80 10.66 -3.46 -4.26
N GLU A 81 9.74 -3.01 -5.11
CA GLU A 81 9.60 -3.50 -6.48
C GLU A 81 10.83 -3.18 -7.33
N GLU A 82 11.34 -1.95 -7.25
CA GLU A 82 12.56 -1.55 -7.95
C GLU A 82 13.76 -2.40 -7.53
N MET A 83 13.93 -2.62 -6.21
CA MET A 83 14.98 -3.47 -5.67
C MET A 83 14.83 -4.92 -6.16
N TYR A 84 13.63 -5.49 -6.05
CA TYR A 84 13.33 -6.85 -6.52
C TYR A 84 13.70 -7.02 -7.99
N GLN A 85 13.23 -6.12 -8.86
CA GLN A 85 13.52 -6.15 -10.29
C GLN A 85 15.02 -6.07 -10.59
N SER A 86 15.76 -5.26 -9.82
CA SER A 86 17.21 -5.13 -9.98
C SER A 86 17.94 -6.43 -9.64
N ILE A 87 17.62 -7.04 -8.49
CA ILE A 87 18.22 -8.29 -8.02
C ILE A 87 17.88 -9.43 -8.97
N TYR A 88 16.59 -9.57 -9.30
CA TYR A 88 16.10 -10.63 -10.17
C TYR A 88 16.78 -10.61 -11.55
N ARG A 89 16.88 -9.43 -12.18
CA ARG A 89 17.55 -9.29 -13.48
C ARG A 89 19.03 -9.63 -13.40
N ARG A 90 19.73 -9.16 -12.36
CA ARG A 90 21.16 -9.45 -12.16
C ARG A 90 21.39 -10.95 -12.03
N MET A 91 20.64 -11.63 -11.15
CA MET A 91 20.79 -13.06 -10.92
C MET A 91 20.43 -13.89 -12.16
N CYS A 92 19.40 -13.50 -12.91
CA CYS A 92 19.06 -14.17 -14.17
C CYS A 92 20.19 -14.08 -15.22
N GLN A 93 20.91 -12.96 -15.27
CA GLN A 93 22.06 -12.78 -16.15
C GLN A 93 23.26 -13.60 -15.68
N GLU A 94 23.56 -13.58 -14.39
CA GLU A 94 24.68 -14.34 -13.78
C GLU A 94 24.51 -15.84 -13.97
N GLU A 95 23.29 -16.38 -13.77
CA GLU A 95 22.99 -17.80 -13.96
C GLU A 95 22.75 -18.17 -15.44
N LYS A 96 22.83 -17.20 -16.37
CA LYS A 96 22.64 -17.39 -17.82
C LYS A 96 21.36 -18.16 -18.17
N ILE A 97 20.25 -17.80 -17.53
CA ILE A 97 18.98 -18.53 -17.61
C ILE A 97 18.51 -18.74 -19.06
N GLU A 98 18.71 -17.75 -19.94
CA GLU A 98 18.32 -17.85 -21.36
C GLU A 98 19.10 -18.91 -22.15
N GLU A 99 20.33 -19.21 -21.77
CA GLU A 99 21.11 -20.31 -22.37
C GLU A 99 20.61 -21.66 -21.86
N ILE A 100 20.30 -21.74 -20.56
CA ILE A 100 19.79 -22.96 -19.91
C ILE A 100 18.40 -23.31 -20.43
N LYS A 101 17.51 -22.32 -20.65
CA LYS A 101 16.16 -22.55 -21.21
C LYS A 101 16.17 -23.29 -22.54
N LYS A 102 17.22 -23.12 -23.36
CA LYS A 102 17.37 -23.78 -24.66
C LYS A 102 17.79 -25.24 -24.55
N THR A 103 18.49 -25.60 -23.48
CA THR A 103 19.06 -26.94 -23.30
C THR A 103 18.27 -27.79 -22.32
N ASP A 104 17.84 -27.20 -21.20
CA ASP A 104 17.05 -27.84 -20.16
C ASP A 104 16.07 -26.84 -19.53
N TYR A 105 14.85 -26.81 -20.08
CA TYR A 105 13.79 -25.93 -19.61
C TYR A 105 13.39 -26.22 -18.14
N ARG A 106 13.37 -27.49 -17.73
CA ARG A 106 12.97 -27.85 -16.36
C ARG A 106 13.97 -27.30 -15.35
N ARG A 107 15.26 -27.43 -15.65
CA ARG A 107 16.31 -26.83 -14.82
C ARG A 107 16.20 -25.30 -14.78
N ALA A 108 15.90 -24.66 -15.92
CA ALA A 108 15.71 -23.22 -15.95
C ALA A 108 14.56 -22.74 -15.04
N VAL A 109 13.44 -23.46 -15.01
CA VAL A 109 12.32 -23.12 -14.10
C VAL A 109 12.74 -23.25 -12.63
N ALA A 110 13.44 -24.33 -12.27
CA ALA A 110 13.90 -24.52 -10.89
C ALA A 110 14.87 -23.42 -10.43
N LEU A 111 15.74 -22.96 -11.32
CA LEU A 111 16.65 -21.83 -11.04
C LEU A 111 15.88 -20.50 -10.90
N LEU A 112 14.89 -20.26 -11.77
CA LEU A 112 14.04 -19.06 -11.68
C LEU A 112 13.25 -18.99 -10.37
N GLU A 113 12.72 -20.11 -9.88
CA GLU A 113 12.04 -20.19 -8.58
C GLU A 113 12.98 -19.88 -7.42
N LYS A 114 14.22 -20.40 -7.49
CA LYS A 114 15.27 -20.12 -6.52
C LYS A 114 15.63 -18.63 -6.50
N ILE A 115 15.91 -18.05 -7.67
CA ILE A 115 16.23 -16.61 -7.82
C ILE A 115 15.07 -15.76 -7.29
N GLN A 116 13.82 -16.10 -7.62
CA GLN A 116 12.65 -15.39 -7.12
C GLN A 116 12.58 -15.43 -5.59
N SER A 117 12.82 -16.60 -4.99
CA SER A 117 12.81 -16.77 -3.54
C SER A 117 13.92 -15.97 -2.86
N GLU A 118 15.15 -16.03 -3.37
CA GLU A 118 16.30 -15.29 -2.85
C GLU A 118 16.10 -13.77 -2.97
N ALA A 119 15.64 -13.29 -4.14
CA ALA A 119 15.35 -11.87 -4.34
C ALA A 119 14.22 -11.38 -3.42
N THR A 120 13.19 -12.21 -3.21
CA THR A 120 12.07 -11.91 -2.30
C THR A 120 12.56 -11.80 -0.86
N GLU A 121 13.36 -12.75 -0.39
CA GLU A 121 13.89 -12.76 0.97
C GLU A 121 14.71 -11.50 1.27
N VAL A 122 15.61 -11.11 0.36
CA VAL A 122 16.41 -9.89 0.50
C VAL A 122 15.51 -8.65 0.58
N VAL A 123 14.54 -8.50 -0.31
CA VAL A 123 13.64 -7.34 -0.33
C VAL A 123 12.78 -7.27 0.93
N LEU A 124 12.32 -8.40 1.44
CA LEU A 124 11.56 -8.45 2.68
C LEU A 124 12.37 -7.95 3.86
N GLN A 125 13.63 -8.39 3.99
CA GLN A 125 14.49 -8.01 5.09
C GLN A 125 14.96 -6.55 5.01
N GLU A 126 15.33 -6.09 3.83
CA GLU A 126 15.97 -4.78 3.64
C GLU A 126 14.98 -3.62 3.50
N VAL A 127 13.74 -3.89 3.06
CA VAL A 127 12.77 -2.82 2.72
C VAL A 127 11.44 -2.98 3.44
N VAL A 128 10.89 -4.18 3.52
CA VAL A 128 9.51 -4.38 4.02
C VAL A 128 9.47 -4.51 5.54
N TYR A 129 10.42 -5.21 6.14
CA TYR A 129 10.49 -5.40 7.59
C TYR A 129 11.42 -4.44 8.30
N ASP A 130 11.72 -3.33 7.63
CA ASP A 130 12.40 -2.19 8.22
C ASP A 130 11.49 -1.54 9.27
N ASN A 131 11.98 -1.43 10.50
CA ASN A 131 11.23 -0.93 11.67
C ASN A 131 11.37 0.58 11.87
N ASP A 132 11.94 1.29 10.90
CA ASP A 132 12.09 2.73 10.96
C ASP A 132 10.72 3.44 11.00
N LEU A 133 10.45 4.11 12.12
CA LEU A 133 9.21 4.82 12.42
C LEU A 133 9.33 6.34 12.29
N ASP A 134 10.42 6.83 11.70
CA ASP A 134 10.71 8.27 11.54
C ASP A 134 9.65 9.05 10.75
N TRP A 135 8.79 8.34 10.01
CA TRP A 135 7.70 8.91 9.22
C TRP A 135 6.41 9.10 10.03
N LEU A 136 6.30 8.49 11.22
CA LEU A 136 5.12 8.58 12.07
C LEU A 136 5.09 9.95 12.77
N PRO A 137 4.00 10.73 12.68
CA PRO A 137 3.95 12.02 13.34
C PRO A 137 3.91 11.85 14.87
N GLU A 138 4.55 12.78 15.59
CA GLU A 138 4.40 12.89 17.04
C GLU A 138 2.96 13.29 17.38
N ALA A 139 2.37 12.61 18.38
CA ALA A 139 1.01 12.84 18.85
C ALA A 139 0.89 14.09 19.73
#